data_AF-A0A7S1AIV2-F1
#
_entry.id   AF-A0A7S1AIV2-F1
#
_cell.length_a   1.000
_cell.length_b   1.000
_cell.length_c   1.000
_cell.angle_alpha   90.00
_cell.angle_beta   90.00
_cell.angle_gamma   90.00
#
_symmetry.space_group_name_H-M   'P 1'
#
loop_
_entity.id
_entity.type
_entity.pdbx_description
1 polymer ?
#
loop_
_entity_poly.entity_id
_entity_poly.type
_entity_poly.pdbx_seq_one_letter_code
_entity_poly.pdbx_strand_id
1 'polypeptide(L)'
;FWLKSLPKSGQFAFFFLWLMMELRAAHVPVVQATFATVATPSTATSSRAGEGEGTTFPARDSVPDAPNDFAALAELSMSELLALQANPQALDDWILDHTGAADRLKRVETLRGQNWELAGHVLAKELEHKAAEENWNSSKTGLETERRLVTALVEKRNDISRKLCSSGLCAMLAEHARTAETDAEDQLQDVLFAAGTVDEGALGRFRQSFLEQKQDKHWKLAVKERLEAEVCCTRS
;
A
#
# COMPACT_ATOMS: atom_id res chain seq x y z
N PHE A 1 42.93 -2.39 -2.51
CA PHE A 1 44.40 -2.32 -2.37
C PHE A 1 45.14 -1.89 -3.66
N TRP A 2 44.53 -1.99 -4.85
CA TRP A 2 45.16 -1.64 -6.14
C TRP A 2 45.08 -0.15 -6.59
N LEU A 3 44.37 0.72 -5.87
CA LEU A 3 44.11 2.11 -6.31
C LEU A 3 45.19 3.15 -5.96
N LYS A 4 46.22 2.77 -5.18
CA LYS A 4 47.20 3.75 -4.65
C LYS A 4 48.30 4.18 -5.63
N SER A 5 48.41 3.56 -6.82
CA SER A 5 49.49 3.85 -7.77
C SER A 5 49.06 4.48 -9.09
N LEU A 6 47.83 4.99 -9.19
CA LEU A 6 47.36 5.67 -10.39
C LEU A 6 47.62 7.18 -10.31
N PRO A 7 48.07 7.83 -11.40
CA PRO A 7 48.18 9.29 -11.46
C PRO A 7 46.80 9.92 -11.20
N LYS A 8 46.77 11.10 -10.56
CA LYS A 8 45.53 11.78 -10.11
C LYS A 8 44.47 11.93 -11.22
N SER A 9 44.89 12.05 -12.48
CA SER A 9 43.99 12.09 -13.65
C SER A 9 43.27 10.76 -13.92
N GLY A 10 43.90 9.62 -13.62
CA GLY A 10 43.30 8.29 -13.80
C GLY A 10 42.32 7.89 -12.68
N GLN A 11 42.47 8.45 -11.48
CA GLN A 11 41.55 8.18 -10.36
C GLN A 11 40.15 8.75 -10.62
N PHE A 12 40.04 9.91 -11.27
CA PHE A 12 38.75 10.50 -11.65
C PHE A 12 38.02 9.66 -12.70
N ALA A 13 38.73 9.21 -13.73
CA ALA A 13 38.15 8.36 -14.78
C ALA A 13 37.64 7.02 -14.23
N PHE A 14 38.39 6.40 -13.31
CA PHE A 14 37.96 5.18 -12.63
C PHE A 14 36.75 5.39 -11.72
N PHE A 15 36.72 6.51 -10.99
CA PHE A 15 35.56 6.83 -10.15
C PHE A 15 34.32 7.08 -10.99
N PHE A 16 34.45 7.75 -12.14
CA PHE A 16 33.35 7.97 -13.08
C PHE A 16 32.87 6.68 -13.75
N LEU A 17 33.78 5.78 -14.15
CA LEU A 17 33.40 4.47 -14.72
C LEU A 17 32.74 3.58 -13.67
N TRP A 18 33.24 3.58 -12.44
CA TRP A 18 32.64 2.84 -11.34
C TRP A 18 31.25 3.39 -11.00
N LEU A 19 31.09 4.72 -10.89
CA LEU A 19 29.80 5.36 -10.65
C LEU A 19 28.80 5.07 -11.79
N MET A 20 29.25 5.08 -13.05
CA MET A 20 28.43 4.74 -14.22
C MET A 20 28.06 3.25 -14.27
N MET A 21 28.92 2.35 -13.79
CA MET A 21 28.57 0.93 -13.65
C MET A 21 27.61 0.69 -12.48
N GLU A 22 27.78 1.38 -11.35
CA GLU A 22 26.89 1.27 -10.18
C GLU A 22 25.49 1.83 -10.50
N LEU A 23 25.41 2.92 -11.26
CA LEU A 23 24.15 3.49 -11.78
C LEU A 23 23.45 2.59 -12.80
N ARG A 24 24.19 1.74 -13.53
CA ARG A 24 23.61 0.70 -14.42
C ARG A 24 23.22 -0.57 -13.66
N ALA A 25 23.93 -0.92 -12.58
CA ALA A 25 23.60 -2.06 -11.73
C ALA A 25 22.34 -1.82 -10.89
N ALA A 26 22.00 -0.56 -10.61
CA ALA A 26 20.73 -0.16 -10.00
C ALA A 26 19.57 -0.05 -11.01
N HIS A 27 19.63 -0.77 -12.13
CA HIS A 27 18.42 -1.12 -12.88
C HIS A 27 17.62 -2.11 -12.01
N VAL A 28 16.97 -1.56 -10.96
CA VAL A 28 15.84 -2.19 -10.31
C VAL A 28 14.97 -2.63 -11.48
N PRO A 29 14.72 -3.94 -11.67
CA PRO A 29 13.75 -4.33 -12.66
C PRO A 29 12.53 -3.50 -12.33
N VAL A 30 12.10 -2.67 -13.28
CA VAL A 30 10.72 -2.23 -13.28
C VAL A 30 9.99 -3.55 -13.37
N VAL A 31 9.69 -4.12 -12.21
CA VAL A 31 8.63 -5.08 -12.05
C VAL A 31 7.50 -4.26 -12.59
N GLN A 32 7.19 -4.49 -13.87
CA GLN A 32 5.88 -4.25 -14.38
C GLN A 32 5.04 -5.08 -13.41
N ALA A 33 4.62 -4.43 -12.33
CA ALA A 33 3.37 -4.70 -11.73
C ALA A 33 2.45 -4.57 -12.94
N THR A 34 2.22 -5.71 -13.60
CA THR A 34 0.88 -6.05 -14.03
C THR A 34 0.07 -5.81 -12.78
N PHE A 35 -0.33 -4.55 -12.60
CA PHE A 35 -1.59 -4.21 -12.00
C PHE A 35 -2.52 -5.07 -12.85
N ALA A 36 -2.76 -6.31 -12.40
CA ALA A 36 -3.97 -7.01 -12.73
C ALA A 36 -5.00 -5.91 -12.56
N THR A 37 -5.60 -5.50 -13.69
CA THR A 37 -6.61 -4.46 -13.71
C THR A 37 -7.56 -4.88 -12.61
N VAL A 38 -7.39 -4.29 -11.43
CA VAL A 38 -8.26 -4.50 -10.29
C VAL A 38 -9.49 -3.92 -10.89
N ALA A 39 -10.37 -4.80 -11.38
CA ALA A 39 -11.67 -4.45 -11.89
C ALA A 39 -12.15 -3.45 -10.87
N THR A 40 -12.18 -2.18 -11.28
CA THR A 40 -12.54 -1.05 -10.43
C THR A 40 -13.72 -1.57 -9.66
N PRO A 41 -13.66 -1.66 -8.31
CA PRO A 41 -14.78 -2.15 -7.55
C PRO A 41 -15.93 -1.28 -8.01
N SER A 42 -16.82 -1.89 -8.78
CA SER A 42 -17.97 -1.26 -9.39
C SER A 42 -18.53 -0.44 -8.27
N THR A 43 -18.50 0.89 -8.43
CA THR A 43 -18.88 1.84 -7.39
C THR A 43 -20.15 1.26 -6.83
N ALA A 44 -20.04 0.68 -5.63
CA ALA A 44 -21.17 0.20 -4.91
C ALA A 44 -21.79 1.50 -4.48
N THR A 45 -22.59 2.07 -5.40
CA THR A 45 -23.57 3.08 -5.10
C THR A 45 -24.23 2.55 -3.85
N SER A 46 -23.89 3.21 -2.74
CA SER A 46 -24.59 3.10 -1.48
C SER A 46 -25.95 3.76 -1.70
N SER A 47 -26.72 3.19 -2.63
CA SER A 47 -28.17 3.25 -2.71
C SER A 47 -28.64 1.97 -2.04
N ARG A 48 -28.45 1.89 -0.73
CA ARG A 48 -29.32 1.06 0.10
C ARG A 48 -30.00 1.90 1.17
N ALA A 49 -30.49 3.05 0.74
CA ALA A 49 -31.89 3.37 0.97
C ALA A 49 -32.74 2.54 -0.02
N GLY A 50 -32.68 1.21 0.11
CA GLY A 50 -33.93 0.48 -0.01
C GLY A 50 -34.58 0.76 1.34
N GLU A 51 -35.68 1.50 1.44
CA GLU A 51 -36.96 0.88 1.12
C GLU A 51 -36.78 -0.63 1.28
N GLY A 52 -36.78 -1.06 2.55
CA GLY A 52 -36.89 -2.46 2.87
C GLY A 52 -38.19 -2.89 2.20
N GLU A 53 -38.06 -3.37 0.97
CA GLU A 53 -38.99 -4.25 0.30
C GLU A 53 -39.22 -5.33 1.33
N GLY A 54 -40.28 -5.11 2.11
CA GLY A 54 -40.43 -5.72 3.40
C GLY A 54 -40.31 -7.20 3.14
N THR A 55 -39.26 -7.83 3.68
CA THR A 55 -39.13 -9.27 3.69
C THR A 55 -40.43 -9.73 4.29
N THR A 56 -41.35 -10.09 3.40
CA THR A 56 -42.72 -10.36 3.76
C THR A 56 -42.55 -11.74 4.34
N PHE A 57 -42.34 -11.77 5.67
CA PHE A 57 -42.13 -13.01 6.36
C PHE A 57 -43.29 -13.90 5.90
N PRO A 58 -42.99 -15.09 5.37
CA PRO A 58 -44.05 -15.99 4.93
C PRO A 58 -45.03 -16.07 6.11
N ALA A 59 -46.30 -15.85 5.81
CA ALA A 59 -47.34 -15.82 6.83
C ALA A 59 -47.12 -17.03 7.73
N ARG A 60 -46.87 -16.79 9.03
CA ARG A 60 -46.62 -17.88 9.98
C ARG A 60 -47.80 -18.83 9.87
N ASP A 61 -47.52 -20.12 9.74
CA ASP A 61 -48.57 -21.12 9.82
C ASP A 61 -49.33 -20.88 11.13
N SER A 62 -50.56 -20.38 11.03
CA SER A 62 -51.42 -20.19 12.19
C SER A 62 -51.71 -21.56 12.78
N VAL A 63 -51.63 -21.67 14.11
CA VAL A 63 -52.05 -22.89 14.81
C VAL A 63 -53.49 -23.17 14.38
N PRO A 64 -53.77 -24.32 13.75
CA PRO A 64 -55.12 -24.62 13.30
C PRO A 64 -56.04 -24.73 14.51
N ASP A 65 -57.25 -24.19 14.38
CA ASP A 65 -58.26 -24.25 15.44
C ASP A 65 -58.53 -25.70 15.87
N ALA A 66 -58.82 -25.89 17.15
CA ALA A 66 -59.16 -27.20 17.68
C ALA A 66 -60.42 -27.73 16.97
N PRO A 67 -60.43 -28.98 16.47
CA PRO A 67 -61.61 -29.54 15.87
C PRO A 67 -62.73 -29.63 16.92
N ASN A 68 -63.91 -29.11 16.57
CA ASN A 68 -65.07 -29.11 17.49
C ASN A 68 -65.66 -30.51 17.68
N ASP A 69 -65.48 -31.39 16.70
CA ASP A 69 -66.03 -32.74 16.67
C ASP A 69 -64.97 -33.76 16.23
N PHE A 70 -65.06 -34.97 16.77
CA PHE A 70 -64.19 -36.10 16.42
C PHE A 70 -65.04 -37.24 15.86
N ALA A 71 -65.38 -37.16 14.57
CA ALA A 71 -66.22 -38.17 13.91
C ALA A 71 -65.66 -39.60 14.08
N ALA A 72 -64.34 -39.75 14.11
CA ALA A 72 -63.68 -41.04 14.32
C ALA A 72 -63.95 -41.66 15.71
N LEU A 73 -64.24 -40.86 16.75
CA LEU A 73 -64.65 -41.40 18.06
C LEU A 73 -66.08 -41.96 18.04
N ALA A 74 -66.94 -41.48 17.14
CA ALA A 74 -68.32 -41.96 17.00
C ALA A 74 -68.40 -43.33 16.29
N GLU A 75 -67.34 -43.72 15.57
CA GLU A 75 -67.23 -45.02 14.90
C GLU A 75 -66.72 -46.13 15.83
N LEU A 76 -66.12 -45.76 16.97
CA LEU A 76 -65.61 -46.71 17.96
C LEU A 76 -66.73 -47.27 18.83
N SER A 77 -66.66 -48.56 19.14
CA SER A 77 -67.58 -49.20 20.08
C SER A 77 -67.38 -48.69 21.50
N MET A 78 -68.43 -48.78 22.34
CA MET A 78 -68.36 -48.36 23.75
C MET A 78 -67.25 -49.08 24.54
N SER A 79 -66.96 -50.35 24.22
CA SER A 79 -65.86 -51.10 24.84
C SER A 79 -64.48 -50.56 24.47
N GLU A 80 -64.29 -50.10 23.23
CA GLU A 80 -63.03 -49.49 22.78
C GLU A 80 -62.84 -48.11 23.39
N LEU A 81 -63.91 -47.33 23.51
CA LEU A 81 -63.88 -46.04 24.21
C LEU A 81 -63.49 -46.21 25.69
N LEU A 82 -64.04 -47.23 26.37
CA LEU A 82 -63.63 -47.56 27.75
C LEU A 82 -62.18 -48.05 27.81
N ALA A 83 -61.70 -48.78 26.81
CA ALA A 83 -60.31 -49.23 26.74
C ALA A 83 -59.34 -48.06 26.51
N LEU A 84 -59.68 -47.13 25.62
CA LEU A 84 -58.92 -45.89 25.41
C LEU A 84 -58.95 -44.99 26.65
N GLN A 85 -60.09 -44.94 27.35
CA GLN A 85 -60.20 -44.22 28.62
C GLN A 85 -59.35 -44.85 29.74
N ALA A 86 -59.29 -46.18 29.78
CA ALA A 86 -58.50 -46.92 30.77
C ALA A 86 -56.99 -46.89 30.49
N ASN A 87 -56.58 -46.61 29.24
CA ASN A 87 -55.18 -46.58 28.83
C ASN A 87 -54.83 -45.26 28.09
N PRO A 88 -54.24 -44.27 28.79
CA PRO A 88 -53.93 -42.97 28.19
C PRO A 88 -52.90 -43.07 27.05
N GLN A 89 -52.00 -44.05 27.09
CA GLN A 89 -51.03 -44.25 26.01
C GLN A 89 -51.70 -44.69 24.71
N ALA A 90 -52.72 -45.56 24.80
CA ALA A 90 -53.48 -45.97 23.63
C ALA A 90 -54.30 -44.80 23.03
N LEU A 91 -54.74 -43.85 23.86
CA LEU A 91 -55.37 -42.63 23.39
C LEU A 91 -54.38 -41.72 22.64
N ASP A 92 -53.16 -41.55 23.16
CA ASP A 92 -52.11 -40.78 22.48
C ASP A 92 -51.74 -41.41 21.13
N ASP A 93 -51.56 -42.73 21.07
CA ASP A 93 -51.28 -43.46 19.84
C ASP A 93 -52.44 -43.30 18.83
N TRP A 94 -53.70 -43.42 19.28
CA TRP A 94 -54.87 -43.21 18.44
C TRP A 94 -54.97 -41.76 17.90
N ILE A 95 -54.66 -40.76 18.74
CA ILE A 95 -54.60 -39.35 18.33
C ILE A 95 -53.54 -39.15 17.24
N LEU A 96 -52.35 -39.75 17.41
CA LEU A 96 -51.27 -39.66 16.44
C LEU A 96 -51.65 -40.24 15.08
N ASP A 97 -52.39 -41.35 15.07
CA ASP A 97 -52.80 -42.06 13.86
C ASP A 97 -53.93 -41.36 13.09
N HIS A 98 -54.91 -40.74 13.76
CA HIS A 98 -56.14 -40.26 13.10
C HIS A 98 -56.23 -38.75 12.86
N THR A 99 -55.47 -37.92 13.58
CA THR A 99 -55.71 -36.45 13.57
C THR A 99 -54.83 -35.66 12.61
N GLY A 100 -54.13 -36.34 11.68
CA GLY A 100 -53.07 -35.72 10.88
C GLY A 100 -51.89 -35.22 11.73
N ALA A 101 -51.84 -35.60 13.02
CA ALA A 101 -50.76 -35.26 13.93
C ALA A 101 -49.44 -35.89 13.47
N ALA A 102 -49.45 -37.11 12.92
CA ALA A 102 -48.28 -37.73 12.31
C ALA A 102 -47.65 -36.88 11.20
N ASP A 103 -48.46 -36.34 10.27
CA ASP A 103 -47.97 -35.46 9.20
C ASP A 103 -47.38 -34.16 9.75
N ARG A 104 -47.99 -33.59 10.78
CA ARG A 104 -47.47 -32.38 11.46
C ARG A 104 -46.14 -32.67 12.16
N LEU A 105 -46.01 -33.80 12.86
CA LEU A 105 -44.75 -34.21 13.47
C LEU A 105 -43.64 -34.42 12.43
N LYS A 106 -43.96 -35.08 11.30
CA LYS A 106 -43.04 -35.24 10.18
C LYS A 106 -42.60 -33.90 9.59
N ARG A 107 -43.52 -32.94 9.47
CA ARG A 107 -43.21 -31.57 9.04
C ARG A 107 -42.30 -30.86 10.05
N VAL A 108 -42.56 -30.98 11.35
CA VAL A 108 -41.69 -30.41 12.40
C VAL A 108 -40.28 -30.98 12.30
N GLU A 109 -40.14 -32.29 12.13
CA GLU A 109 -38.82 -32.92 11.99
C GLU A 109 -38.10 -32.45 10.72
N THR A 110 -38.82 -32.34 9.61
CA THR A 110 -38.29 -31.78 8.36
C THR A 110 -37.80 -30.34 8.56
N LEU A 111 -38.59 -29.49 9.23
CA LEU A 111 -38.22 -28.12 9.52
C LEU A 111 -37.03 -28.03 10.47
N ARG A 112 -36.90 -28.93 11.45
CA ARG A 112 -35.72 -29.03 12.32
C ARG A 112 -34.47 -29.39 11.52
N GLY A 113 -34.57 -30.37 10.62
CA GLY A 113 -33.48 -30.74 9.71
C GLY A 113 -33.04 -29.56 8.84
N GLN A 114 -33.99 -28.89 8.19
CA GLN A 114 -33.72 -27.69 7.37
C GLN A 114 -33.12 -26.54 8.18
N ASN A 115 -33.60 -26.32 9.41
CA ASN A 115 -33.06 -25.30 10.31
C ASN A 115 -31.61 -25.62 10.69
N TRP A 116 -31.33 -26.89 11.00
CA TRP A 116 -29.98 -27.34 11.31
C TRP A 116 -29.03 -27.15 10.11
N GLU A 117 -29.46 -27.52 8.91
CA GLU A 117 -28.68 -27.31 7.67
C GLU A 117 -28.42 -25.82 7.41
N LEU A 118 -29.45 -24.98 7.58
CA LEU A 118 -29.32 -23.54 7.42
C LEU A 118 -28.35 -22.94 8.45
N ALA A 119 -28.45 -23.35 9.72
CA ALA A 119 -27.52 -22.93 10.76
C ALA A 119 -26.08 -23.34 10.42
N GLY A 120 -25.88 -24.56 9.90
CA GLY A 120 -24.60 -25.02 9.39
C GLY A 120 -24.04 -24.14 8.27
N HIS A 121 -24.87 -23.77 7.29
CA HIS A 121 -24.47 -22.87 6.20
C HIS A 121 -24.14 -21.45 6.70
N VAL A 122 -24.93 -20.92 7.64
CA VAL A 122 -24.67 -19.60 8.24
C VAL A 122 -23.33 -19.58 8.97
N LEU A 123 -23.04 -20.62 9.76
CA LEU A 123 -21.76 -20.74 10.47
C LEU A 123 -20.58 -20.89 9.51
N ALA A 124 -20.73 -21.68 8.43
CA ALA A 124 -19.70 -21.80 7.40
C ALA A 124 -19.41 -20.45 6.71
N LYS A 125 -20.45 -19.70 6.34
CA LYS A 125 -20.35 -18.35 5.77
C LYS A 125 -19.71 -17.35 6.73
N GLU A 126 -19.99 -17.45 8.03
CA GLU A 126 -19.39 -16.59 9.04
C GLU A 126 -17.87 -16.81 9.13
N LEU A 127 -17.41 -18.07 9.05
CA LEU A 127 -15.98 -18.38 9.02
C LEU A 127 -15.30 -17.85 7.75
N GLU A 128 -15.93 -18.03 6.59
CA GLU A 128 -15.44 -17.45 5.33
C GLU A 128 -15.33 -15.92 5.41
N HIS A 129 -16.34 -15.27 6.00
CA HIS A 129 -16.34 -13.81 6.18
C HIS A 129 -15.21 -13.36 7.11
N LYS A 130 -15.01 -14.04 8.25
CA LYS A 130 -13.90 -13.72 9.17
C LYS A 130 -12.54 -13.86 8.49
N ALA A 131 -12.32 -14.93 7.73
CA ALA A 131 -11.08 -15.11 6.98
C ALA A 131 -10.88 -14.01 5.91
N ALA A 132 -11.95 -13.61 5.21
CA ALA A 132 -11.89 -12.51 4.26
C ALA A 132 -11.56 -11.16 4.94
N GLU A 133 -12.12 -10.91 6.12
CA GLU A 133 -11.86 -9.71 6.91
C GLU A 133 -10.40 -9.64 7.40
N GLU A 134 -9.84 -10.76 7.88
CA GLU A 134 -8.44 -10.87 8.26
C GLU A 134 -7.49 -10.62 7.07
N ASN A 135 -7.80 -11.19 5.91
CA ASN A 135 -7.03 -10.97 4.68
C ASN A 135 -7.09 -9.51 4.21
N TRP A 136 -8.26 -8.88 4.29
CA TRP A 136 -8.45 -7.47 3.97
C TRP A 136 -7.64 -6.57 4.90
N ASN A 137 -7.70 -6.81 6.21
CA ASN A 137 -6.94 -6.05 7.20
C ASN A 137 -5.43 -6.22 7.01
N SER A 138 -4.97 -7.43 6.71
CA SER A 138 -3.56 -7.71 6.40
C SER A 138 -3.09 -6.96 5.14
N SER A 139 -3.89 -6.97 4.08
CA SER A 139 -3.60 -6.24 2.84
C SER A 139 -3.58 -4.72 3.06
N LYS A 140 -4.54 -4.21 3.83
CA LYS A 140 -4.63 -2.78 4.19
C LYS A 140 -3.38 -2.31 4.94
N THR A 141 -2.95 -3.05 5.95
CA THR A 141 -1.73 -2.71 6.73
C THR A 141 -0.46 -2.77 5.88
N GLY A 142 -0.37 -3.73 4.95
CA GLY A 142 0.70 -3.78 3.95
C GLY A 142 0.75 -2.53 3.06
N LEU A 143 -0.40 -2.15 2.48
CA LEU A 143 -0.52 -0.97 1.64
C LEU A 143 -0.21 0.33 2.39
N GLU A 144 -0.64 0.46 3.64
CA GLU A 144 -0.30 1.61 4.49
C GLU A 144 1.22 1.72 4.72
N THR A 145 1.89 0.58 4.90
CA THR A 145 3.35 0.52 5.08
C THR A 145 4.07 0.95 3.80
N GLU A 146 3.67 0.41 2.64
CA GLU A 146 4.22 0.80 1.34
C GLU A 146 4.00 2.29 1.05
N ARG A 147 2.80 2.81 1.33
CA ARG A 147 2.47 4.22 1.16
C ARG A 147 3.40 5.13 1.99
N ARG A 148 3.70 4.75 3.24
CA ARG A 148 4.65 5.49 4.08
C ARG A 148 6.06 5.47 3.47
N LEU A 149 6.52 4.32 2.98
CA LEU A 149 7.83 4.19 2.33
C LEU A 149 7.94 5.05 1.07
N VAL A 150 6.94 5.00 0.19
CA VAL A 150 6.89 5.83 -1.02
C VAL A 150 6.89 7.31 -0.66
N THR A 151 6.11 7.71 0.35
CA THR A 151 6.07 9.10 0.82
C THR A 151 7.45 9.56 1.30
N ALA A 152 8.13 8.76 2.12
CA ALA A 152 9.49 9.06 2.58
C ALA A 152 10.52 9.15 1.44
N LEU A 153 10.40 8.30 0.41
CA LEU A 153 11.27 8.37 -0.78
C LEU A 153 11.01 9.63 -1.60
N VAL A 154 9.75 10.03 -1.76
CA VAL A 154 9.39 11.28 -2.45
C VAL A 154 9.94 12.50 -1.71
N GLU A 155 9.83 12.52 -0.38
CA GLU A 155 10.42 13.57 0.46
C GLU A 155 11.94 13.62 0.28
N LYS A 156 12.62 12.47 0.36
CA LYS A 156 14.07 12.39 0.14
C LYS A 156 14.49 12.85 -1.26
N ARG A 157 13.74 12.48 -2.30
CA ARG A 157 13.96 12.96 -3.67
C ARG A 157 13.82 14.48 -3.74
N ASN A 158 12.78 15.03 -3.13
CA ASN A 158 12.56 16.47 -3.10
C ASN A 158 13.69 17.19 -2.35
N ASP A 159 14.20 16.62 -1.26
CA ASP A 159 15.35 17.14 -0.53
C ASP A 159 16.62 17.17 -1.37
N ILE A 160 16.92 16.06 -2.07
CA ILE A 160 18.04 15.99 -3.00
C ILE A 160 17.85 17.01 -4.11
N SER A 161 16.65 17.12 -4.68
CA SER A 161 16.35 18.08 -5.75
C SER A 161 16.47 19.53 -5.29
N ARG A 162 16.12 19.83 -4.03
CA ARG A 162 16.35 21.16 -3.43
C ARG A 162 17.83 21.45 -3.21
N LYS A 163 18.59 20.47 -2.69
CA LYS A 163 20.04 20.61 -2.49
C LYS A 163 20.82 20.73 -3.81
N LEU A 164 20.35 20.03 -4.84
CA LEU A 164 20.91 20.04 -6.19
C LEU A 164 20.18 21.02 -7.11
N CYS A 165 19.35 21.92 -6.56
CA CYS A 165 18.68 22.90 -7.40
C CYS A 165 19.75 23.71 -8.14
N SER A 166 19.55 23.88 -9.44
CA SER A 166 20.54 24.52 -10.30
C SER A 166 20.93 25.90 -9.79
N SER A 167 19.97 26.66 -9.22
CA SER A 167 20.26 27.94 -8.57
C SER A 167 21.24 27.81 -7.39
N GLY A 168 21.10 26.79 -6.55
CA GLY A 168 22.00 26.54 -5.42
C GLY A 168 23.39 26.12 -5.88
N LEU A 169 23.48 25.25 -6.89
CA LEU A 169 24.75 24.85 -7.48
C LEU A 169 25.45 26.01 -8.20
N CYS A 170 24.71 26.84 -8.95
CA CYS A 170 25.26 28.03 -9.59
C CYS A 170 25.79 29.04 -8.57
N ALA A 171 25.07 29.24 -7.46
CA ALA A 171 25.53 30.09 -6.36
C ALA A 171 26.81 29.54 -5.70
N MET A 172 26.87 28.23 -5.44
CA MET A 172 28.07 27.58 -4.88
C MET A 172 29.27 27.69 -5.82
N LEU A 173 29.09 27.46 -7.13
CA LEU A 173 30.15 27.62 -8.12
C LEU A 173 30.62 29.07 -8.22
N ALA A 174 29.70 30.04 -8.18
CA ALA A 174 30.03 31.47 -8.16
C ALA A 174 30.83 31.86 -6.90
N GLU A 175 30.45 31.32 -5.73
CA GLU A 175 31.18 31.51 -4.48
C GLU A 175 32.60 30.96 -4.58
N HIS A 176 32.75 29.70 -5.00
CA HIS A 176 34.06 29.06 -5.14
C HIS A 176 34.95 29.73 -6.18
N ALA A 177 34.37 30.31 -7.24
CA ALA A 177 35.11 31.09 -8.22
C ALA A 177 35.59 32.43 -7.62
N ARG A 178 34.78 33.05 -6.76
CA ARG A 178 35.15 34.28 -6.04
C ARG A 178 36.25 34.01 -5.02
N THR A 179 36.15 32.94 -4.23
CA THR A 179 37.21 32.56 -3.27
C THR A 179 38.53 32.30 -3.99
N ALA A 180 38.53 31.55 -5.09
CA ALA A 180 39.74 31.30 -5.88
C ALA A 180 40.35 32.60 -6.47
N GLU A 181 39.52 33.59 -6.79
CA GLU A 181 40.00 34.92 -7.20
C GLU A 181 40.62 35.68 -6.02
N THR A 182 39.93 35.74 -4.89
CA THR A 182 40.43 36.41 -3.68
C THR A 182 41.77 35.81 -3.24
N ASP A 183 41.87 34.48 -3.17
CA ASP A 183 43.11 33.80 -2.79
C ASP A 183 44.26 34.12 -3.76
N ALA A 184 43.98 34.24 -5.06
CA ALA A 184 44.99 34.59 -6.07
C ALA A 184 45.44 36.05 -5.94
N GLU A 185 44.52 36.97 -5.69
CA GLU A 185 44.83 38.38 -5.46
C GLU A 185 45.58 38.59 -4.14
N ASP A 186 45.21 37.87 -3.08
CA ASP A 186 45.89 37.92 -1.78
C ASP A 186 47.34 37.40 -1.92
N GLN A 187 47.55 36.28 -2.63
CA GLN A 187 48.90 35.78 -2.93
C GLN A 187 49.72 36.77 -3.76
N LEU A 188 49.08 37.46 -4.72
CA LEU A 188 49.75 38.49 -5.52
C LEU A 188 50.15 39.68 -4.64
N GLN A 189 49.27 40.14 -3.76
CA GLN A 189 49.56 41.22 -2.81
C GLN A 189 50.70 40.83 -1.87
N ASP A 190 50.68 39.61 -1.31
CA ASP A 190 51.74 39.11 -0.43
C ASP A 190 53.12 39.16 -1.10
N VAL A 191 53.20 38.77 -2.38
CA VAL A 191 54.46 38.81 -3.15
C VAL A 191 54.88 40.25 -3.46
N LEU A 192 53.94 41.16 -3.73
CA LEU A 192 54.23 42.58 -4.01
C LEU A 192 54.68 43.34 -2.76
N PHE A 193 54.16 42.99 -1.59
CA PHE A 193 54.47 43.66 -0.31
C PHE A 193 55.59 42.97 0.50
N ALA A 194 56.08 41.81 0.07
CA ALA A 194 57.23 41.17 0.68
C ALA A 194 58.46 42.10 0.63
N ALA A 195 58.93 42.55 1.79
CA ALA A 195 60.11 43.41 1.89
C ALA A 195 61.38 42.62 1.52
N GLY A 196 61.84 42.73 0.28
CA GLY A 196 63.09 42.14 -0.19
C GLY A 196 63.07 41.74 -1.67
N THR A 197 64.23 41.32 -2.18
CA THR A 197 64.32 40.68 -3.49
C THR A 197 63.72 39.27 -3.41
N VAL A 198 62.63 39.02 -4.14
CA VAL A 198 62.01 37.68 -4.25
C VAL A 198 62.98 36.74 -4.98
N ASP A 199 63.31 35.61 -4.35
CA ASP A 199 64.13 34.57 -4.96
C ASP A 199 63.49 34.01 -6.25
N GLU A 200 64.29 33.69 -7.26
CA GLU A 200 63.81 33.23 -8.57
C GLU A 200 62.96 31.95 -8.45
N GLY A 201 63.34 31.03 -7.55
CA GLY A 201 62.57 29.82 -7.26
C GLY A 201 61.24 30.11 -6.56
N ALA A 202 61.20 31.12 -5.67
CA ALA A 202 59.96 31.58 -5.06
C ALA A 202 59.00 32.20 -6.09
N LEU A 203 59.52 33.01 -7.01
CA LEU A 203 58.75 33.61 -8.10
C LEU A 203 58.17 32.55 -9.06
N GLY A 204 58.96 31.52 -9.38
CA GLY A 204 58.49 30.40 -10.20
C GLY A 204 57.31 29.64 -9.58
N ARG A 205 57.37 29.36 -8.27
CA ARG A 205 56.26 28.73 -7.53
C ARG A 205 55.03 29.61 -7.43
N PHE A 206 55.21 30.90 -7.17
CA PHE A 206 54.11 31.87 -7.16
C PHE A 206 53.38 31.87 -8.50
N ARG A 207 54.11 32.00 -9.62
CA ARG A 207 53.52 32.02 -10.95
C ARG A 207 52.70 30.76 -11.23
N GLN A 208 53.21 29.60 -10.84
CA GLN A 208 52.47 28.35 -10.99
C GLN A 208 51.18 28.35 -10.17
N SER A 209 51.26 28.65 -8.87
CA SER A 209 50.09 28.70 -7.97
C SER A 209 49.02 29.68 -8.45
N PHE A 210 49.43 30.89 -8.84
CA PHE A 210 48.53 31.93 -9.34
C PHE A 210 47.81 31.50 -10.63
N LEU A 211 48.53 30.89 -11.57
CA LEU A 211 47.93 30.38 -12.81
C LEU A 211 46.95 29.24 -12.54
N GLU A 212 47.30 28.31 -11.65
CA GLU A 212 46.42 27.21 -11.24
C GLU A 212 45.12 27.74 -10.63
N GLN A 213 45.18 28.77 -9.78
CA GLN A 213 43.99 29.38 -9.16
C GLN A 213 43.12 30.16 -10.16
N LYS A 214 43.72 30.94 -11.07
CA LYS A 214 42.96 31.63 -12.14
C LYS A 214 42.30 30.62 -13.08
N GLN A 215 42.99 29.53 -13.41
CA GLN A 215 42.41 28.45 -14.22
C GLN A 215 41.22 27.80 -13.51
N ASP A 216 41.34 27.49 -12.22
CA ASP A 216 40.26 26.91 -11.41
C ASP A 216 39.04 27.84 -11.32
N LYS A 217 39.25 29.15 -11.11
CA LYS A 217 38.17 30.17 -11.20
C LYS A 217 37.44 30.09 -12.54
N HIS A 218 38.16 30.19 -13.66
CA HIS A 218 37.54 30.23 -14.98
C HIS A 218 36.81 28.94 -15.31
N TRP A 219 37.35 27.79 -14.88
CA TRP A 219 36.67 26.50 -14.98
C TRP A 219 35.33 26.52 -14.24
N LYS A 220 35.30 26.96 -12.98
CA LYS A 220 34.07 27.05 -12.17
C LYS A 220 33.03 27.99 -12.80
N LEU A 221 33.45 29.13 -13.32
CA LEU A 221 32.56 30.06 -14.03
C LEU A 221 31.99 29.45 -15.31
N ALA A 222 32.81 28.77 -16.12
CA ALA A 222 32.33 28.11 -17.33
C ALA A 222 31.31 27.00 -17.03
N VAL A 223 31.54 26.20 -15.97
CA VAL A 223 30.58 25.19 -15.52
C VAL A 223 29.27 25.83 -15.06
N LYS A 224 29.34 26.95 -14.31
CA LYS A 224 28.17 27.71 -13.88
C LYS A 224 27.36 28.22 -15.08
N GLU A 225 28.00 28.89 -16.03
CA GLU A 225 27.32 29.44 -17.22
C GLU A 225 26.63 28.35 -18.03
N ARG A 226 27.27 27.18 -18.17
CA ARG A 226 26.66 26.01 -18.81
C ARG A 226 25.41 25.53 -18.06
N LEU A 227 25.46 25.43 -16.73
CA LEU A 227 24.30 25.05 -15.93
C LEU A 227 23.15 26.06 -16.05
N GLU A 228 23.46 27.36 -16.08
CA GLU A 228 22.45 28.41 -16.29
C GLU A 228 21.81 28.31 -17.68
N ALA A 229 22.59 28.00 -18.72
CA ALA A 229 22.08 27.77 -20.06
C ALA A 229 21.15 26.55 -20.15
N GLU A 230 21.53 25.42 -19.52
CA GLU A 230 20.72 24.20 -19.49
C GLU A 230 19.36 24.42 -18.77
N VAL A 231 19.33 25.26 -17.73
CA VAL A 231 18.11 25.61 -17.00
C VAL A 231 17.19 26.54 -17.80
N CYS A 232 17.76 27.47 -18.57
CA CYS A 232 16.99 28.37 -19.41
C CYS A 232 16.25 27.61 -20.53
N CYS A 233 16.93 26.64 -21.16
CA CYS A 233 16.37 25.84 -22.24
C CYS A 233 15.25 24.87 -21.81
N THR A 234 15.22 24.45 -20.54
CA THR A 234 14.20 23.51 -20.03
C THR A 234 12.91 24.17 -19.57
N ARG A 235 12.89 25.51 -19.45
CA ARG A 235 11.70 26.30 -19.07
C ARG A 235 10.95 26.92 -20.26
N SER A 236 11.53 26.87 -21.46
CA SER A 236 10.97 27.43 -22.70
C SER A 236 10.15 26.39 -23.44
#